data_AF-A0A1E3KAV4-F1
#
_entry.id   AF-A0A1E3KAV4-F1
#
_cell.length_a   1.000
_cell.length_b   1.000
_cell.length_c   1.000
_cell.angle_alpha   90.00
_cell.angle_beta   90.00
_cell.angle_gamma   90.00
#
_symmetry.space_group_name_H-M   'P 1'
#
loop_
_entity.id
_entity.type
_entity.pdbx_description
1 polymer ?
#
loop_
_entity_poly.entity_id
_entity_poly.type
_entity_poly.pdbx_seq_one_letter_code
_entity_poly.pdbx_strand_id
1 'polypeptide(L)'
;MSRQPIHITFPSVDYSMSQLVSFSPHHSQPFTLEEAVNLELDTLITEVLRLTNSLEHLYSSQDQLQEFLESEEGREDPESQQACIEAIRENEELMPRQNERIALLAAALINKVRPDLGIGAPGWHAGDVFRRYGEPGGGIAGRRRWWASDAPVTTTEQALASGEEEGLHL
;
A
#
# COMPACT_ATOMS: atom_id res chain seq x y z
N MET A 1 -58.90 15.64 26.01
CA MET A 1 -58.60 14.79 24.85
C MET A 1 -57.49 15.46 24.05
N SER A 2 -56.23 15.05 24.25
CA SER A 2 -55.07 15.69 23.60
C SER A 2 -54.55 14.81 22.48
N ARG A 3 -54.50 15.34 21.25
CA ARG A 3 -53.98 14.66 20.05
C ARG A 3 -52.45 14.67 20.11
N GLN A 4 -51.83 13.50 20.00
CA GLN A 4 -50.37 13.41 19.91
C GLN A 4 -49.88 13.77 18.50
N PRO A 5 -48.70 14.42 18.37
CA PRO A 5 -48.12 14.76 17.09
C PRO A 5 -47.54 13.51 16.41
N ILE A 6 -47.84 13.34 15.12
CA ILE A 6 -47.31 12.26 14.28
C ILE A 6 -45.91 12.69 13.82
N HIS A 7 -44.89 11.96 14.25
CA HIS A 7 -43.54 12.07 13.70
C HIS A 7 -43.46 11.26 12.41
N ILE A 8 -43.30 11.94 11.28
CA ILE A 8 -43.01 11.31 9.99
C ILE A 8 -41.49 11.39 9.79
N THR A 9 -40.83 10.25 9.90
CA THR A 9 -39.40 10.09 9.62
C THR A 9 -39.23 9.80 8.12
N PHE A 10 -38.61 10.73 7.39
CA PHE A 10 -38.07 10.45 6.07
C PHE A 10 -36.62 9.96 6.25
N PRO A 11 -36.21 8.81 5.68
CA PRO A 11 -34.80 8.43 5.63
C PRO A 11 -34.14 9.19 4.49
N SER A 12 -33.80 10.46 4.71
CA SER A 12 -32.80 11.15 3.90
C SER A 12 -31.48 10.97 4.63
N VAL A 13 -30.52 10.31 3.97
CA VAL A 13 -29.17 10.09 4.51
C VAL A 13 -28.47 11.44 4.50
N ASP A 14 -28.52 12.15 5.63
CA ASP A 14 -27.60 13.24 5.92
C ASP A 14 -26.20 12.62 6.03
N TYR A 15 -25.36 12.89 5.03
CA TYR A 15 -23.95 12.55 5.02
C TYR A 15 -23.25 13.39 6.10
N SER A 16 -23.19 12.85 7.33
CA SER A 16 -22.53 13.50 8.46
C SER A 16 -21.01 13.53 8.20
N MET A 17 -20.46 14.72 7.96
CA MET A 17 -19.02 15.01 7.86
C MET A 17 -18.30 14.87 9.22
N SER A 18 -18.53 13.80 9.99
CA SER A 18 -18.15 13.76 11.42
C SER A 18 -17.60 12.43 11.91
N GLN A 19 -16.99 11.63 11.03
CA GLN A 19 -16.24 10.47 11.49
C GLN A 19 -14.80 10.55 10.99
N LEU A 20 -13.93 11.10 11.84
CA LEU A 20 -12.49 10.92 11.71
C LEU A 20 -12.20 9.42 11.71
N VAL A 21 -11.41 8.97 10.75
CA VAL A 21 -10.87 7.62 10.71
C VAL A 21 -9.87 7.49 11.85
N SER A 22 -10.09 6.51 12.71
CA SER A 22 -9.11 6.07 13.70
C SER A 22 -8.34 4.87 13.17
N PHE A 23 -7.05 4.83 13.44
CA PHE A 23 -6.19 3.71 13.10
C PHE A 23 -5.11 3.56 14.17
N SER A 24 -4.93 2.34 14.67
CA SER A 24 -3.89 2.02 15.65
C SER A 24 -3.02 0.90 15.07
N PRO A 25 -1.76 1.19 14.70
CA PRO A 25 -0.85 0.17 14.21
C PRO A 25 -0.46 -0.81 15.33
N HIS A 26 -0.18 -2.06 14.99
CA HIS A 26 0.35 -3.03 15.95
C HIS A 26 1.87 -2.91 16.10
N HIS A 27 2.56 -2.51 15.03
CA HIS A 27 4.00 -2.31 15.02
C HIS A 27 4.34 -0.85 15.29
N SER A 28 5.49 -0.62 15.93
CA SER A 28 6.01 0.73 16.13
C SER A 28 6.19 1.47 14.79
N GLN A 29 5.59 2.65 14.71
CA GLN A 29 5.70 3.55 13.57
C GLN A 29 6.52 4.80 13.94
N PRO A 30 7.15 5.46 12.95
CA PRO A 30 7.98 6.63 13.20
C PRO A 30 7.18 7.87 13.64
N PHE A 31 5.85 7.84 13.51
CA PHE A 31 4.95 8.91 13.91
C PHE A 31 3.55 8.35 14.19
N THR A 32 2.75 9.10 14.95
CA THR A 32 1.33 8.78 15.22
C THR A 32 0.42 9.30 14.11
N LEU A 33 -0.86 8.92 14.15
CA LEU A 33 -1.87 9.43 13.23
C LEU A 33 -2.06 10.94 13.38
N GLU A 34 -2.06 11.45 14.62
CA GLU A 34 -2.20 12.87 14.93
C GLU A 34 -1.02 13.68 14.36
N GLU A 35 0.20 13.15 14.46
CA GLU A 35 1.39 13.75 13.86
C GLU A 35 1.30 13.73 12.32
N ALA A 36 0.88 12.62 11.72
CA ALA A 36 0.73 12.49 10.28
C ALA A 36 -0.28 13.47 9.67
N VAL A 37 -1.42 13.73 10.33
CA VAL A 37 -2.44 14.69 9.86
C VAL A 37 -1.87 16.11 9.70
N ASN A 38 -0.82 16.45 10.46
CA ASN A 38 -0.16 17.75 10.39
C ASN A 38 0.85 17.88 9.24
N LEU A 39 1.24 16.78 8.57
CA LEU A 39 2.14 16.81 7.41
C LEU A 39 1.48 17.46 6.19
N GLU A 40 2.27 17.99 5.27
CA GLU A 40 1.74 18.56 4.02
C GLU A 40 1.04 17.49 3.16
N LEU A 41 0.01 17.91 2.42
CA LEU A 41 -0.78 17.00 1.59
C LEU A 41 0.08 16.24 0.58
N ASP A 42 0.96 16.97 -0.13
CA ASP A 42 1.84 16.39 -1.14
C ASP A 42 2.87 15.43 -0.51
N THR A 43 3.31 15.71 0.73
CA THR A 43 4.19 14.81 1.49
C THR A 43 3.48 13.49 1.80
N LEU A 44 2.24 13.55 2.28
CA LEU A 44 1.45 12.35 2.57
C LEU A 44 1.21 11.49 1.31
N ILE A 45 0.81 12.12 0.20
CA ILE A 45 0.58 11.43 -1.09
C ILE A 45 1.87 10.78 -1.58
N THR A 46 2.98 11.54 -1.59
CA THR A 46 4.28 11.06 -2.05
C THR A 46 4.75 9.86 -1.22
N GLU A 47 4.62 9.93 0.10
CA GLU A 47 5.02 8.83 0.98
C GLU A 47 4.15 7.58 0.81
N VAL A 48 2.84 7.74 0.61
CA VAL A 48 1.96 6.59 0.29
C VAL A 48 2.41 5.91 -1.00
N LEU A 49 2.69 6.67 -2.06
CA LEU A 49 3.13 6.12 -3.34
C LEU A 49 4.50 5.44 -3.22
N ARG A 50 5.47 6.10 -2.57
CA ARG A 50 6.81 5.55 -2.35
C ARG A 50 6.78 4.26 -1.55
N LEU A 51 6.01 4.20 -0.46
CA LEU A 51 5.86 3.00 0.35
C LEU A 51 5.12 1.89 -0.39
N THR A 52 4.12 2.24 -1.20
CA THR A 52 3.42 1.25 -2.04
C THR A 52 4.38 0.60 -3.04
N ASN A 53 5.21 1.39 -3.71
CA ASN A 53 6.22 0.88 -4.65
C ASN A 53 7.30 0.04 -3.93
N SER A 54 7.80 0.50 -2.78
CA SER A 54 8.74 -0.26 -1.94
C SER A 54 8.16 -1.62 -1.54
N LEU A 55 6.89 -1.65 -1.15
CA LEU A 55 6.20 -2.87 -0.77
C LEU A 55 5.98 -3.82 -1.95
N GLU A 56 5.71 -3.29 -3.15
CA GLU A 56 5.64 -4.08 -4.38
C GLU A 56 6.96 -4.77 -4.69
N HIS A 57 8.08 -4.04 -4.59
CA HIS A 57 9.41 -4.63 -4.76
C HIS A 57 9.70 -5.72 -3.72
N LEU A 58 9.29 -5.53 -2.46
CA LEU A 58 9.41 -6.56 -1.44
C LEU A 58 8.62 -7.82 -1.79
N TYR A 59 7.38 -7.70 -2.28
CA TYR A 59 6.60 -8.87 -2.71
C TYR A 59 7.22 -9.57 -3.92
N SER A 60 7.70 -8.81 -4.91
CA SER A 60 8.38 -9.40 -6.08
C SER A 60 9.66 -10.14 -5.67
N SER A 61 10.47 -9.55 -4.79
CA SER A 61 11.67 -10.22 -4.27
C SER A 61 11.30 -11.46 -3.45
N GLN A 62 10.24 -11.38 -2.65
CA GLN A 62 9.73 -12.49 -1.87
C GLN A 62 9.35 -13.70 -2.72
N ASP A 63 8.70 -13.47 -3.87
CA ASP A 63 8.36 -14.54 -4.81
C ASP A 63 9.59 -15.11 -5.50
N GLN A 64 10.49 -14.25 -6.00
CA GLN A 64 11.73 -14.69 -6.65
C GLN A 64 12.58 -15.57 -5.73
N LEU A 65 12.66 -15.22 -4.44
CA LEU A 65 13.36 -16.03 -3.44
C LEU A 65 12.66 -17.37 -3.20
N GLN A 66 11.32 -17.40 -3.17
CA GLN A 66 10.55 -18.64 -3.04
C GLN A 66 10.74 -19.54 -4.27
N GLU A 67 10.64 -18.98 -5.47
CA GLU A 67 10.89 -19.69 -6.73
C GLU A 67 12.31 -20.26 -6.80
N PHE A 68 13.31 -19.48 -6.36
CA PHE A 68 14.70 -19.94 -6.30
C PHE A 68 14.84 -21.15 -5.36
N LEU A 69 14.26 -21.10 -4.16
CA LEU A 69 14.28 -22.22 -3.21
C LEU A 69 13.58 -23.48 -3.74
N GLU A 70 12.59 -23.32 -4.62
CA GLU A 70 11.87 -24.42 -5.27
C GLU A 70 12.58 -24.95 -6.53
N SER A 71 13.60 -24.26 -7.02
CA SER A 71 14.36 -24.65 -8.22
C SER A 71 15.39 -25.74 -7.92
N GLU A 72 15.90 -26.41 -8.98
CA GLU A 72 17.00 -27.38 -8.84
C GLU A 72 18.29 -26.69 -8.36
N GLU A 73 18.60 -25.52 -8.90
CA GLU A 73 19.76 -24.70 -8.53
C GLU A 73 19.74 -24.35 -7.04
N GLY A 74 18.58 -23.93 -6.54
CA GLY A 74 18.38 -23.66 -5.12
C GLY A 74 18.63 -24.92 -4.29
N ARG A 75 18.08 -26.07 -4.68
CA ARG A 75 18.22 -27.33 -3.93
C ARG A 75 19.67 -27.85 -3.82
N GLU A 76 20.50 -27.54 -4.80
CA GLU A 76 21.89 -28.02 -4.88
C GLU A 76 22.91 -27.13 -4.15
N ASP A 77 22.54 -25.91 -3.74
CA ASP A 77 23.40 -24.98 -3.00
C ASP A 77 22.85 -24.62 -1.60
N PRO A 78 23.29 -25.33 -0.54
CA PRO A 78 22.84 -25.08 0.82
C PRO A 78 23.17 -23.69 1.38
N GLU A 79 24.25 -23.05 0.92
CA GLU A 79 24.64 -21.71 1.39
C GLU A 79 23.69 -20.66 0.83
N SER A 80 23.41 -20.73 -0.49
CA SER A 80 22.43 -19.86 -1.13
C SER A 80 21.01 -20.08 -0.61
N GLN A 81 20.62 -21.32 -0.26
CA GLN A 81 19.34 -21.57 0.40
C GLN A 81 19.20 -20.83 1.72
N GLN A 82 20.22 -20.93 2.57
CA GLN A 82 20.19 -20.32 3.89
C GLN A 82 20.08 -18.80 3.78
N ALA A 83 20.86 -18.18 2.88
CA ALA A 83 20.76 -16.75 2.60
C ALA A 83 19.37 -16.34 2.09
N CYS A 84 18.75 -17.14 1.21
CA CYS A 84 17.40 -16.88 0.73
C CYS A 84 16.35 -16.99 1.85
N ILE A 85 16.43 -18.02 2.71
CA ILE A 85 15.52 -18.20 3.84
C ILE A 85 15.60 -17.00 4.80
N GLU A 86 16.80 -16.48 5.06
CA GLU A 86 17.00 -15.29 5.89
C GLU A 86 16.38 -14.04 5.25
N ALA A 87 16.63 -13.81 3.97
CA ALA A 87 16.04 -12.68 3.23
C ALA A 87 14.51 -12.75 3.20
N ILE A 88 13.94 -13.94 3.01
CA ILE A 88 12.48 -14.16 3.09
C ILE A 88 11.96 -13.76 4.47
N ARG A 89 12.62 -14.24 5.54
CA ARG A 89 12.20 -13.91 6.91
C ARG A 89 12.27 -12.41 7.19
N GLU A 90 13.34 -11.73 6.74
CA GLU A 90 13.46 -10.28 6.89
C GLU A 90 12.33 -9.54 6.17
N ASN A 91 12.02 -9.94 4.94
CA ASN A 91 10.91 -9.38 4.18
C ASN A 91 9.57 -9.60 4.89
N GLU A 92 9.32 -10.80 5.41
CA GLU A 92 8.11 -11.14 6.19
C GLU A 92 7.95 -10.28 7.43
N GLU A 93 9.05 -9.85 8.06
CA GLU A 93 9.02 -8.93 9.18
C GLU A 93 8.79 -7.47 8.74
N LEU A 94 9.34 -7.04 7.59
CA LEU A 94 9.23 -5.66 7.11
C LEU A 94 7.85 -5.35 6.49
N MET A 95 7.29 -6.28 5.72
CA MET A 95 6.04 -6.08 4.98
C MET A 95 4.88 -5.64 5.90
N PRO A 96 4.58 -6.26 7.06
CA PRO A 96 3.52 -5.82 7.96
C PRO A 96 3.70 -4.37 8.44
N ARG A 97 4.94 -3.97 8.76
CA ARG A 97 5.26 -2.62 9.23
C ARG A 97 5.01 -1.56 8.15
N GLN A 98 5.38 -1.87 6.90
CA GLN A 98 5.13 -0.98 5.76
C GLN A 98 3.64 -0.90 5.41
N ASN A 99 2.92 -2.02 5.43
CA ASN A 99 1.46 -2.03 5.25
C ASN A 99 0.77 -1.11 6.27
N GLU A 100 1.09 -1.26 7.56
CA GLU A 100 0.51 -0.41 8.61
C GLU A 100 0.87 1.07 8.45
N ARG A 101 2.08 1.39 7.97
CA ARG A 101 2.47 2.76 7.69
C ARG A 101 1.65 3.36 6.56
N ILE A 102 1.41 2.61 5.48
CA ILE A 102 0.55 3.05 4.38
C ILE A 102 -0.87 3.29 4.89
N ALA A 103 -1.41 2.38 5.71
CA ALA A 103 -2.73 2.56 6.33
C ALA A 103 -2.80 3.82 7.20
N LEU A 104 -1.79 4.05 8.04
CA LEU A 104 -1.74 5.24 8.90
C LEU A 104 -1.70 6.53 8.08
N LEU A 105 -0.90 6.58 7.02
CA LEU A 105 -0.82 7.74 6.12
C LEU A 105 -2.12 7.94 5.33
N ALA A 106 -2.75 6.86 4.88
CA ALA A 106 -4.05 6.94 4.20
C ALA A 106 -5.16 7.43 5.14
N ALA A 107 -5.18 6.98 6.41
CA ALA A 107 -6.08 7.52 7.43
C ALA A 107 -5.84 9.03 7.66
N ALA A 108 -4.57 9.46 7.68
CA ALA A 108 -4.24 10.88 7.78
C ALA A 108 -4.76 11.70 6.59
N LEU A 109 -4.63 11.18 5.36
CA LEU A 109 -5.19 11.79 4.16
C LEU A 109 -6.72 11.92 4.21
N ILE A 110 -7.41 10.87 4.65
CA ILE A 110 -8.88 10.88 4.81
C ILE A 110 -9.29 11.95 5.83
N ASN A 111 -8.60 12.02 6.97
CA ASN A 111 -8.89 12.97 8.04
C ASN A 111 -8.57 14.42 7.64
N LYS A 112 -7.54 14.62 6.81
CA LYS A 112 -7.11 15.95 6.38
C LYS A 112 -7.99 16.52 5.27
N VAL A 113 -8.44 15.67 4.35
CA VAL A 113 -9.18 16.09 3.15
C VAL A 113 -10.51 15.36 3.10
N ARG A 114 -10.56 14.20 2.43
CA ARG A 114 -11.74 13.36 2.19
C ARG A 114 -11.30 11.97 1.72
N PRO A 115 -12.16 10.94 1.84
CA PRO A 115 -11.81 9.59 1.38
C PRO A 115 -11.74 9.41 -0.15
N ASP A 116 -12.38 10.29 -0.92
CA ASP A 116 -12.41 10.29 -2.40
C ASP A 116 -11.21 11.03 -3.02
N LEU A 117 -10.23 11.47 -2.22
CA LEU A 117 -9.01 12.07 -2.75
C LEU A 117 -8.24 11.05 -3.59
N GLY A 118 -8.00 11.39 -4.85
CA GLY A 118 -7.14 10.62 -5.75
C GLY A 118 -5.68 10.59 -5.29
N ILE A 119 -5.07 9.41 -5.26
CA ILE A 119 -3.68 9.16 -4.89
C ILE A 119 -2.98 8.44 -6.04
N GLY A 120 -2.20 9.18 -6.83
CA GLY A 120 -1.44 8.59 -7.94
C GLY A 120 -2.31 8.23 -9.14
N ALA A 121 -2.42 6.95 -9.46
CA ALA A 121 -3.09 6.47 -10.68
C ALA A 121 -4.62 6.71 -10.65
N PRO A 122 -5.27 6.86 -11.82
CA PRO A 122 -6.72 7.01 -11.89
C PRO A 122 -7.45 5.88 -11.15
N GLY A 123 -8.40 6.24 -10.27
CA GLY A 123 -9.20 5.29 -9.50
C GLY A 123 -8.58 4.87 -8.15
N TRP A 124 -7.36 5.31 -7.84
CA TRP A 124 -6.78 5.10 -6.52
C TRP A 124 -7.24 6.21 -5.59
N HIS A 125 -8.05 5.89 -4.58
CA HIS A 125 -8.50 6.86 -3.59
C HIS A 125 -7.98 6.55 -2.19
N ALA A 126 -7.81 7.58 -1.35
CA ALA A 126 -7.35 7.45 0.02
C ALA A 126 -8.16 6.42 0.83
N GLY A 127 -9.48 6.41 0.67
CA GLY A 127 -10.36 5.44 1.32
C GLY A 127 -10.11 3.99 0.90
N ASP A 128 -9.79 3.76 -0.38
CA ASP A 128 -9.52 2.42 -0.90
C ASP A 128 -8.15 1.91 -0.45
N VAL A 129 -7.14 2.79 -0.44
CA VAL A 129 -5.82 2.50 0.14
C VAL A 129 -5.96 2.16 1.62
N PHE A 130 -6.66 2.98 2.41
CA PHE A 130 -6.86 2.70 3.83
C PHE A 130 -7.54 1.35 4.06
N ARG A 131 -8.62 1.05 3.33
CA ARG A 131 -9.32 -0.24 3.44
C ARG A 131 -8.39 -1.41 3.13
N ARG A 132 -7.56 -1.27 2.09
CA ARG A 132 -6.61 -2.31 1.65
C ARG A 132 -5.54 -2.65 2.69
N TYR A 133 -5.04 -1.63 3.39
CA TYR A 133 -3.90 -1.78 4.30
C TYR A 133 -4.31 -1.81 5.78
N GLY A 134 -5.54 -1.42 6.11
CA GLY A 134 -6.04 -1.26 7.48
C GLY A 134 -6.90 -2.42 8.02
N GLU A 135 -7.32 -3.40 7.21
CA GLU A 135 -8.17 -4.50 7.68
C GLU A 135 -7.41 -5.53 8.55
N PRO A 136 -7.80 -5.72 9.83
CA PRO A 136 -7.22 -6.76 10.68
C PRO A 136 -7.70 -8.14 10.21
N GLY A 137 -6.76 -9.00 9.84
CA GLY A 137 -7.07 -10.36 9.34
C GLY A 137 -7.22 -10.47 7.82
N GLY A 138 -7.03 -9.38 7.07
CA GLY A 138 -6.82 -9.44 5.62
C GLY A 138 -5.46 -10.05 5.32
N GLY A 139 -5.32 -11.36 5.54
CA GLY A 139 -4.06 -12.09 5.48
C GLY A 139 -3.29 -11.85 4.19
N ILE A 140 -1.98 -12.08 4.24
CA ILE A 140 -1.01 -11.93 3.14
C ILE A 140 -1.55 -12.56 1.83
N ALA A 141 -2.38 -13.61 1.94
CA ALA A 141 -3.08 -14.27 0.83
C ALA A 141 -4.11 -13.41 0.06
N GLY A 142 -4.86 -12.53 0.73
CA GLY A 142 -5.80 -11.60 0.08
C GLY A 142 -5.10 -10.41 -0.58
N ARG A 143 -3.91 -10.06 -0.05
CA ARG A 143 -3.08 -8.92 -0.49
C ARG A 143 -2.32 -9.17 -1.78
N ARG A 144 -2.04 -10.45 -2.12
CA ARG A 144 -1.44 -10.86 -3.39
C ARG A 144 -2.30 -10.36 -4.56
N ARG A 145 -3.55 -10.80 -4.74
CA ARG A 145 -4.42 -10.55 -5.93
C ARG A 145 -4.31 -9.20 -6.68
N TRP A 146 -4.09 -8.06 -6.01
CA TRP A 146 -3.99 -6.74 -6.65
C TRP A 146 -2.58 -6.38 -7.20
N TRP A 147 -1.52 -7.07 -6.81
CA TRP A 147 -0.14 -6.88 -7.33
C TRP A 147 0.01 -7.14 -8.83
N ALA A 148 -0.85 -7.98 -9.38
CA ALA A 148 -0.79 -8.50 -10.74
C ALA A 148 -1.78 -7.75 -11.64
N SER A 149 -2.59 -6.86 -11.06
CA SER A 149 -3.71 -6.22 -11.77
C SER A 149 -3.50 -4.73 -12.01
N ASP A 150 -2.82 -3.96 -11.15
CA ASP A 150 -2.83 -2.48 -11.28
C ASP A 150 -1.58 -1.73 -10.75
N ALA A 151 -0.40 -2.34 -10.66
CA ALA A 151 0.80 -1.56 -10.36
C ALA A 151 1.21 -0.70 -11.58
N PRO A 152 1.29 0.64 -11.48
CA PRO A 152 1.95 1.43 -12.50
C PRO A 152 3.42 1.04 -12.46
N VAL A 153 3.83 0.24 -13.45
CA VAL A 153 5.21 -0.20 -13.66
C VAL A 153 6.09 1.05 -13.67
N THR A 154 6.70 1.37 -12.52
CA THR A 154 7.70 2.42 -12.46
C THR A 154 8.98 1.77 -12.93
N THR A 155 9.06 1.55 -14.24
CA THR A 155 10.27 1.08 -14.91
C THR A 155 11.31 2.20 -14.86
N THR A 156 11.96 2.36 -13.71
CA THR A 156 13.18 3.18 -13.58
C THR A 156 14.43 2.35 -13.89
N GLU A 157 14.32 1.34 -14.76
CA GLU A 157 15.46 0.51 -15.19
C GLU A 157 15.54 0.27 -16.70
N GLN A 158 14.86 1.09 -17.53
CA GLN A 158 15.05 1.09 -18.99
C GLN A 158 15.69 2.38 -19.56
N ALA A 159 16.17 3.28 -18.71
CA ALA A 159 16.84 4.52 -19.17
C ALA A 159 18.35 4.37 -19.48
N LEU A 160 18.86 3.15 -19.68
CA LEU A 160 20.29 2.91 -19.95
C LEU A 160 20.57 2.04 -21.20
N ALA A 161 19.58 1.80 -22.07
CA ALA A 161 19.76 0.93 -23.23
C ALA A 161 19.35 1.53 -24.59
N SER A 162 19.34 2.87 -24.72
CA SER A 162 19.06 3.50 -26.03
C SER A 162 19.76 4.85 -26.18
N GLY A 163 20.93 4.83 -26.80
CA GLY A 163 21.69 5.98 -27.28
C GLY A 163 23.04 5.49 -27.80
N GLU A 164 23.13 5.17 -29.09
CA GLU A 164 23.99 5.83 -30.11
C GLU A 164 24.96 4.73 -30.61
N GLU A 165 25.12 4.33 -31.87
CA GLU A 165 24.88 4.92 -33.19
C GLU A 165 24.64 3.78 -34.21
N GLU A 166 23.60 3.89 -35.02
CA GLU A 166 23.54 3.25 -36.34
C GLU A 166 23.96 4.30 -37.38
N GLY A 167 25.02 4.05 -38.15
CA GLY A 167 25.25 4.78 -39.39
C GLY A 167 26.69 5.14 -39.71
N LEU A 168 27.34 4.31 -40.53
CA LEU A 168 27.96 4.76 -41.78
C LEU A 168 28.31 3.53 -42.63
N HIS A 169 27.34 3.15 -43.45
CA HIS A 169 27.59 2.46 -44.70
C HIS A 169 28.11 3.51 -45.69
N LEU A 170 29.35 3.35 -46.16
CA LEU A 170 29.81 3.55 -47.54
C LEU A 170 31.22 2.99 -47.69
#